data_AF-A0A7Y2HC92-F1
#
_entry.id   AF-A0A7Y2HC92-F1
#
_cell.length_a   1.000
_cell.length_b   1.000
_cell.length_c   1.000
_cell.angle_alpha   90.00
_cell.angle_beta   90.00
_cell.angle_gamma   90.00
#
_symmetry.space_group_name_H-M   'P 1'
#
loop_
_entity.id
_entity.type
_entity.pdbx_description
1 polymer ?
#
loop_
_entity_poly.entity_id
_entity_poly.type
_entity_poly.pdbx_seq_one_letter_code
_entity_poly.pdbx_strand_id
1 'polypeptide(L)'
;LAGNLNGATDLITVESLVDFFNTQQRDTLVYFDIEPIKPEEVKTLELGFRTTIGGKVYVDAGYYYSFYNNFIGYKIGVDAEFDDLGFPIGPVEAFRYSANSDQDVTTQGFSIGFNYYVAENYYINGNYSWNKLNTEVDDDIIPAFNTPEHKYNLGLSGRKIRVGGIRNIGFSINYKWIEGFIFEGSPQFTGFVPSYDLLDAQINFGIPKINSTIKFGASNVLDSKNFQTFGGPRIGRLAYVSLTYEPSRR
;
A
#
# COMPACT_ATOMS: atom_id res chain seq x y z
N LEU A 1 9.68 19.04 -2.86
CA LEU A 1 10.09 17.78 -3.52
C LEU A 1 10.90 18.16 -4.74
N ALA A 2 12.11 17.64 -4.87
CA ALA A 2 12.97 17.90 -6.01
C ALA A 2 13.34 16.57 -6.68
N GLY A 3 13.29 16.54 -8.01
CA GLY A 3 13.97 15.48 -8.76
C GLY A 3 15.49 15.67 -8.65
N ASN A 4 16.26 14.64 -8.98
CA ASN A 4 17.70 14.64 -8.73
C ASN A 4 18.51 14.10 -9.93
N LEU A 5 18.24 14.61 -11.14
CA LEU A 5 18.92 14.14 -12.35
C LEU A 5 20.40 14.53 -12.45
N ASN A 6 20.80 15.62 -11.77
CA ASN A 6 22.14 16.20 -11.88
C ASN A 6 22.93 16.12 -10.58
N GLY A 7 22.38 15.48 -9.54
CA GLY A 7 22.91 15.57 -8.18
C GLY A 7 22.50 16.86 -7.47
N ALA A 8 22.77 16.90 -6.17
CA ALA A 8 22.67 18.10 -5.34
C ALA A 8 23.92 18.13 -4.44
N THR A 9 24.55 19.30 -4.30
CA THR A 9 25.78 19.45 -3.51
C THR A 9 25.58 20.42 -2.36
N ASP A 10 26.46 20.35 -1.37
CA ASP A 10 26.56 21.32 -0.29
C ASP A 10 25.26 21.44 0.54
N LEU A 11 24.49 20.35 0.63
CA LEU A 11 23.28 20.31 1.45
C LEU A 11 23.64 20.13 2.92
N ILE A 12 22.87 20.73 3.80
CA ILE A 12 23.05 20.61 5.26
C ILE A 12 22.07 19.56 5.80
N THR A 13 22.53 18.67 6.68
CA THR A 13 21.64 17.73 7.39
C THR A 13 20.71 18.49 8.34
N VAL A 14 19.46 18.03 8.49
CA VAL A 14 18.46 18.72 9.31
C VAL A 14 18.91 18.80 10.77
N GLU A 15 19.49 17.71 11.28
CA GLU A 15 20.00 17.59 12.64
C GLU A 15 21.12 18.60 12.91
N SER A 16 22.11 18.68 12.02
CA SER A 16 23.24 19.60 12.17
C SER A 16 22.83 21.08 12.09
N LEU A 17 21.79 21.38 11.30
CA LEU A 17 21.22 22.71 11.22
C LEU A 17 20.52 23.11 12.53
N VAL A 18 19.78 22.17 13.14
CA VAL A 18 19.17 22.38 14.45
C VAL A 18 20.24 22.60 15.52
N ASP A 19 21.31 21.81 15.51
CA ASP A 19 22.44 21.97 16.43
C ASP A 19 23.14 23.33 16.25
N PHE A 20 23.30 23.77 15.00
CA PHE A 20 23.83 25.09 14.70
C PHE A 20 22.94 26.20 15.27
N PHE A 21 21.62 26.13 15.10
CA PHE A 21 20.71 27.13 15.67
C PHE A 21 20.71 27.14 17.21
N ASN A 22 20.93 25.99 17.85
CA ASN A 22 20.98 25.88 19.30
C ASN A 22 22.31 26.37 19.89
N THR A 23 23.42 26.14 19.20
CA THR A 23 24.78 26.39 19.72
C THR A 23 25.42 27.67 19.16
N GLN A 24 24.98 28.11 17.98
CA GLN A 24 25.60 29.17 17.16
C GLN A 24 27.05 28.88 16.77
N GLN A 25 27.46 27.61 16.77
CA GLN A 25 28.82 27.18 16.42
C GLN A 25 28.82 26.57 15.02
N ARG A 26 29.49 27.20 14.05
CA ARG A 26 29.44 26.77 12.63
C ARG A 26 29.98 25.36 12.38
N ASP A 27 30.92 24.90 13.20
CA ASP A 27 31.51 23.58 13.10
C ASP A 27 30.54 22.44 13.45
N THR A 28 29.34 22.76 13.95
CA THR A 28 28.26 21.77 14.09
C THR A 28 27.57 21.46 12.77
N LEU A 29 27.69 22.31 11.74
CA LEU A 29 27.06 22.09 10.44
C LEU A 29 27.71 20.91 9.71
N VAL A 30 26.89 19.95 9.28
CA VAL A 30 27.32 18.78 8.52
C VAL A 30 26.76 18.88 7.11
N TYR A 31 27.68 19.02 6.16
CA TYR A 31 27.39 19.10 4.73
C TYR A 31 27.49 17.73 4.08
N PHE A 32 26.62 17.48 3.09
CA PHE A 32 26.62 16.26 2.30
C PHE A 32 26.14 16.53 0.87
N ASP A 33 26.54 15.62 -0.02
CA ASP A 33 26.12 15.62 -1.42
C ASP A 33 25.18 14.45 -1.68
N ILE A 34 24.32 14.59 -2.68
CA ILE A 34 23.47 13.53 -3.21
C ILE A 34 23.87 13.30 -4.67
N GLU A 35 24.30 12.08 -4.99
CA GLU A 35 24.63 11.71 -6.36
C GLU A 35 23.42 11.83 -7.31
N PRO A 36 23.64 12.03 -8.62
CA PRO A 36 22.59 11.92 -9.62
C PRO A 36 21.86 10.58 -9.53
N ILE A 37 20.53 10.63 -9.57
CA ILE A 37 19.70 9.43 -9.46
C ILE A 37 19.91 8.47 -10.63
N LYS A 38 20.08 7.20 -10.29
CA LYS A 38 20.18 6.07 -11.22
C LYS A 38 18.87 5.30 -11.24
N PRO A 39 18.48 4.68 -12.38
CA PRO A 39 17.33 3.79 -12.43
C PRO A 39 17.47 2.63 -11.44
N GLU A 40 16.39 2.37 -10.70
CA GLU A 40 16.26 1.19 -9.84
C GLU A 40 16.13 -0.08 -10.70
N GLU A 41 16.90 -1.11 -10.36
CA GLU A 41 16.82 -2.43 -10.99
C GLU A 41 16.45 -3.48 -9.95
N VAL A 42 15.50 -4.35 -10.29
CA VAL A 42 15.03 -5.41 -9.38
C VAL A 42 15.24 -6.77 -10.01
N LYS A 43 15.82 -7.69 -9.25
CA LYS A 43 15.93 -9.12 -9.58
C LYS A 43 15.15 -9.92 -8.56
N THR A 44 14.16 -10.69 -9.02
CA THR A 44 13.28 -11.46 -8.14
C THR A 44 13.40 -12.95 -8.39
N LEU A 45 13.53 -13.72 -7.31
CA LEU A 45 13.36 -15.16 -7.29
C LEU A 45 11.95 -15.48 -6.81
N GLU A 46 11.21 -16.28 -7.58
CA GLU A 46 9.83 -16.67 -7.23
C GLU A 46 9.69 -18.19 -7.25
N LEU A 47 8.97 -18.71 -6.25
CA LEU A 47 8.55 -20.10 -6.20
C LEU A 47 7.04 -20.14 -5.93
N GLY A 48 6.31 -20.89 -6.75
CA GLY A 48 4.85 -20.98 -6.65
C GLY A 48 4.34 -22.42 -6.77
N PHE A 49 3.18 -22.65 -6.18
CA PHE A 49 2.44 -23.90 -6.27
C PHE A 49 0.95 -23.62 -6.43
N ARG A 50 0.34 -24.25 -7.44
CA ARG A 50 -1.08 -24.13 -7.74
C ARG A 50 -1.69 -25.51 -7.93
N THR A 51 -2.81 -25.77 -7.27
CA THR A 51 -3.47 -27.07 -7.36
C THR A 51 -4.97 -27.00 -7.08
N THR A 52 -5.66 -28.09 -7.41
CA THR A 52 -7.04 -28.34 -7.00
C THR A 52 -7.11 -29.64 -6.22
N ILE A 53 -7.47 -29.56 -4.95
CA ILE A 53 -7.60 -30.69 -4.03
C ILE A 53 -9.05 -31.18 -4.04
N GLY A 54 -9.23 -32.46 -4.34
CA GLY A 54 -10.54 -33.13 -4.30
C GLY A 54 -11.61 -32.50 -5.22
N GLY A 55 -11.20 -31.76 -6.27
CA GLY A 55 -12.10 -31.06 -7.18
C GLY A 55 -12.92 -29.91 -6.56
N LYS A 56 -12.66 -29.56 -5.29
CA LYS A 56 -13.47 -28.58 -4.53
C LYS A 56 -12.65 -27.46 -3.91
N VAL A 57 -11.36 -27.67 -3.69
CA VAL A 57 -10.49 -26.65 -3.09
C VAL A 57 -9.40 -26.28 -4.09
N TYR A 58 -9.50 -25.11 -4.68
CA TYR A 58 -8.40 -24.52 -5.44
C TYR A 58 -7.48 -23.77 -4.48
N VAL A 59 -6.17 -23.96 -4.61
CA VAL A 59 -5.14 -23.26 -3.84
C VAL A 59 -4.09 -22.71 -4.81
N ASP A 60 -3.64 -21.49 -4.54
CA ASP A 60 -2.55 -20.82 -5.22
C ASP A 60 -1.66 -20.16 -4.18
N ALA A 61 -0.40 -20.57 -4.11
CA ALA A 61 0.54 -20.07 -3.12
C ALA A 61 1.86 -19.73 -3.81
N GLY A 62 2.51 -18.67 -3.37
CA GLY A 62 3.78 -18.24 -3.91
C GLY A 62 4.60 -17.47 -2.89
N TYR A 63 5.90 -17.65 -2.96
CA TYR A 63 6.89 -16.90 -2.21
C TYR A 63 7.82 -16.18 -3.18
N TYR A 64 8.19 -14.95 -2.86
CA TYR A 64 9.15 -14.17 -3.62
C TYR A 64 10.26 -13.63 -2.71
N TYR A 65 11.44 -13.44 -3.32
CA TYR A 65 12.54 -12.70 -2.73
C TYR A 65 13.15 -11.80 -3.80
N SER A 66 13.20 -10.50 -3.54
CA SER A 66 13.66 -9.48 -4.48
C SER A 66 14.94 -8.82 -3.97
N PHE A 67 15.88 -8.63 -4.88
CA PHE A 67 17.13 -7.88 -4.69
C PHE A 67 17.05 -6.60 -5.51
N TYR A 68 17.31 -5.46 -4.88
CA TYR A 68 17.26 -4.15 -5.51
C TYR A 68 18.67 -3.62 -5.68
N ASN A 69 19.00 -3.16 -6.89
CA ASN A 69 20.16 -2.32 -7.15
C ASN A 69 19.67 -0.88 -7.36
N ASN A 70 20.42 0.09 -6.85
CA ASN A 70 20.06 1.50 -6.90
C ASN A 70 18.65 1.76 -6.32
N PHE A 71 18.31 1.16 -5.17
CA PHE A 71 16.99 1.31 -4.57
C PHE A 71 16.65 2.78 -4.36
N ILE A 72 15.52 3.25 -4.89
CA ILE A 72 15.16 4.67 -4.84
C ILE A 72 14.32 4.93 -3.59
N GLY A 73 14.80 5.85 -2.78
CA GLY A 73 14.04 6.45 -1.68
C GLY A 73 14.25 7.95 -1.67
N TYR A 74 14.23 8.53 -0.47
CA TYR A 74 14.40 9.98 -0.31
C TYR A 74 15.42 10.34 0.75
N LYS A 75 16.27 11.32 0.45
CA LYS A 75 17.10 12.02 1.45
C LYS A 75 16.57 13.44 1.63
N ILE A 76 16.66 13.96 2.85
CA ILE A 76 16.28 15.33 3.18
C ILE A 76 17.55 16.14 3.40
N GLY A 77 17.66 17.27 2.69
CA GLY A 77 18.76 18.20 2.87
C GLY A 77 18.26 19.63 2.85
N VAL A 78 18.96 20.51 3.55
CA VAL A 78 18.64 21.94 3.60
C VAL A 78 19.67 22.70 2.77
N ASP A 79 19.19 23.49 1.82
CA ASP A 79 19.97 24.47 1.10
C ASP A 79 19.90 25.79 1.88
N ALA A 80 21.06 26.23 2.40
CA ALA A 80 21.17 27.47 3.15
C ALA A 80 22.62 27.96 3.18
N GLU A 81 22.79 29.27 3.02
CA GLU A 81 24.06 29.96 3.21
C GLU A 81 24.01 30.84 4.47
N PHE A 82 25.13 30.98 5.17
CA PHE A 82 25.25 31.80 6.39
C PHE A 82 26.40 32.79 6.28
N ASP A 83 26.21 34.01 6.79
CA ASP A 83 27.25 35.03 6.88
C ASP A 83 28.25 34.73 7.99
N ASP A 84 29.27 35.58 8.12
CA ASP A 84 30.32 35.48 9.14
C ASP A 84 29.85 35.65 10.59
N LEU A 85 28.61 36.07 10.81
CA LEU A 85 27.98 36.14 12.12
C LEU A 85 26.96 35.01 12.37
N GLY A 86 26.72 34.15 11.37
CA GLY A 86 25.81 33.01 11.45
C GLY A 86 24.38 33.34 11.06
N PHE A 87 24.13 34.49 10.44
CA PHE A 87 22.81 34.85 9.91
C PHE A 87 22.61 34.26 8.52
N PRO A 88 21.41 33.70 8.22
CA PRO A 88 21.10 33.22 6.88
C PRO A 88 21.26 34.32 5.82
N ILE A 89 22.06 34.07 4.79
CA ILE A 89 22.14 34.89 3.59
C ILE A 89 21.19 34.27 2.57
N GLY A 90 19.94 34.73 2.56
CA GLY A 90 18.92 34.23 1.63
C GLY A 90 17.97 33.20 2.26
N PRO A 91 17.24 32.45 1.42
CA PRO A 91 16.24 31.51 1.91
C PRO A 91 16.91 30.28 2.52
N VAL A 92 16.28 29.72 3.55
CA VAL A 92 16.64 28.42 4.13
C VAL A 92 15.59 27.44 3.64
N GLU A 93 15.95 26.58 2.68
CA GLU A 93 15.00 25.72 1.99
C GLU A 93 15.29 24.25 2.25
N ALA A 94 14.34 23.56 2.88
CA ALA A 94 14.40 22.12 3.06
C ALA A 94 13.86 21.41 1.82
N PHE A 95 14.69 20.59 1.20
CA PHE A 95 14.34 19.78 0.05
C PHE A 95 14.28 18.29 0.43
N ARG A 96 13.33 17.60 -0.22
CA ARG A 96 13.27 16.14 -0.25
C ARG A 96 13.67 15.70 -1.65
N TYR A 97 14.86 15.13 -1.77
CA TYR A 97 15.43 14.67 -3.03
C TYR A 97 15.20 13.17 -3.20
N SER A 98 14.88 12.74 -4.42
CA SER A 98 14.96 11.33 -4.77
C SER A 98 16.44 10.92 -4.84
N ALA A 99 16.81 9.86 -4.13
CA ALA A 99 18.18 9.36 -4.07
C ALA A 99 18.18 7.84 -4.17
N ASN A 100 19.33 7.26 -4.54
CA ASN A 100 19.52 5.82 -4.42
C ASN A 100 20.08 5.50 -3.02
N SER A 101 19.72 4.36 -2.46
CA SER A 101 20.29 3.83 -1.22
C SER A 101 21.74 3.43 -1.44
N ASP A 102 22.55 3.64 -0.41
CA ASP A 102 23.96 3.25 -0.40
C ASP A 102 24.11 1.77 0.00
N GLN A 103 23.02 1.13 0.40
CA GLN A 103 22.94 -0.25 0.87
C GLN A 103 22.19 -1.17 -0.09
N ASP A 104 22.46 -2.47 0.04
CA ASP A 104 21.69 -3.51 -0.65
C ASP A 104 20.31 -3.65 0.00
N VAL A 105 19.27 -3.28 -0.75
CA VAL A 105 17.89 -3.40 -0.30
C VAL A 105 17.27 -4.70 -0.81
N THR A 106 16.61 -5.43 0.09
CA THR A 106 15.88 -6.63 -0.28
C THR A 106 14.47 -6.65 0.29
N THR A 107 13.54 -7.25 -0.45
CA THR A 107 12.18 -7.52 0.03
C THR A 107 11.88 -9.00 -0.11
N GLN A 108 10.98 -9.50 0.73
CA GLN A 108 10.46 -10.84 0.61
C GLN A 108 8.98 -10.86 0.94
N GLY A 109 8.30 -11.89 0.48
CA GLY A 109 6.92 -12.06 0.82
C GLY A 109 6.38 -13.40 0.41
N PHE A 110 5.22 -13.70 0.96
CA PHE A 110 4.46 -14.88 0.66
C PHE A 110 3.00 -14.49 0.45
N SER A 111 2.36 -15.13 -0.51
CA SER A 111 0.93 -15.03 -0.71
C SER A 111 0.31 -16.41 -0.84
N ILE A 112 -0.88 -16.57 -0.29
CA ILE A 112 -1.71 -17.74 -0.49
C ILE A 112 -3.16 -17.32 -0.70
N GLY A 113 -3.79 -17.89 -1.72
CA GLY A 113 -5.20 -17.75 -2.01
C GLY A 113 -5.85 -19.11 -2.11
N PHE A 114 -7.12 -19.19 -1.69
CA PHE A 114 -7.92 -20.39 -1.86
C PHE A 114 -9.35 -20.07 -2.31
N ASN A 115 -9.94 -21.02 -3.02
CA ASN A 115 -11.38 -21.07 -3.28
C ASN A 115 -11.88 -22.47 -2.91
N TYR A 116 -12.84 -22.53 -1.97
CA TYR A 116 -13.50 -23.74 -1.55
C TYR A 116 -14.96 -23.74 -2.00
N TYR A 117 -15.30 -24.64 -2.91
CA TYR A 117 -16.66 -24.87 -3.40
C TYR A 117 -17.42 -25.82 -2.45
N VAL A 118 -18.03 -25.22 -1.42
CA VAL A 118 -18.79 -25.94 -0.38
C VAL A 118 -19.96 -26.72 -0.98
N ALA A 119 -20.66 -26.11 -1.94
CA ALA A 119 -21.76 -26.69 -2.70
C ALA A 119 -21.80 -26.06 -4.09
N GLU A 120 -22.64 -26.59 -5.00
CA GLU A 120 -22.74 -26.12 -6.40
C GLU A 120 -22.91 -24.59 -6.53
N ASN A 121 -23.63 -24.01 -5.56
CA ASN A 121 -24.04 -22.61 -5.55
C ASN A 121 -23.38 -21.77 -4.46
N TYR A 122 -22.46 -22.33 -3.67
CA TYR A 122 -21.83 -21.66 -2.52
C TYR A 122 -20.33 -21.88 -2.52
N TYR A 123 -19.58 -20.81 -2.31
CA TYR A 123 -18.13 -20.88 -2.20
C TYR A 123 -17.61 -19.95 -1.12
N ILE A 124 -16.57 -20.42 -0.45
CA ILE A 124 -15.75 -19.65 0.47
C ILE A 124 -14.45 -19.35 -0.26
N ASN A 125 -13.98 -18.12 -0.19
CA ASN A 125 -12.67 -17.74 -0.72
C ASN A 125 -11.88 -17.04 0.37
N GLY A 126 -10.57 -17.07 0.23
CA GLY A 126 -9.71 -16.29 1.08
C GLY A 126 -8.37 -16.07 0.45
N ASN A 127 -7.68 -15.04 0.91
CA ASN A 127 -6.27 -14.85 0.62
C ASN A 127 -5.57 -14.22 1.83
N TYR A 128 -4.27 -14.46 1.91
CA TYR A 128 -3.37 -13.85 2.87
C TYR A 128 -2.09 -13.47 2.14
N SER A 129 -1.54 -12.31 2.49
CA SER A 129 -0.24 -11.87 2.03
C SER A 129 0.60 -11.40 3.22
N TRP A 130 1.85 -11.83 3.22
CA TRP A 130 2.92 -11.30 4.05
C TRP A 130 3.95 -10.62 3.15
N ASN A 131 4.35 -9.39 3.47
CA ASN A 131 5.37 -8.66 2.72
C ASN A 131 6.30 -7.94 3.70
N LYS A 132 7.60 -8.04 3.47
CA LYS A 132 8.59 -7.44 4.35
C LYS A 132 9.72 -6.79 3.54
N LEU A 133 10.04 -5.55 3.90
CA LEU A 133 11.32 -4.95 3.59
C LEU A 133 12.32 -5.47 4.61
N ASN A 134 13.35 -6.20 4.15
CA ASN A 134 14.27 -6.92 5.04
C ASN A 134 15.38 -6.04 5.59
N THR A 135 15.76 -5.03 4.82
CA THR A 135 16.84 -4.13 5.19
C THR A 135 16.23 -3.07 6.11
N GLU A 136 16.59 -3.10 7.39
CA GLU A 136 16.63 -1.87 8.19
C GLU A 136 17.74 -1.04 7.56
N VAL A 137 17.35 -0.05 6.76
CA VAL A 137 18.33 0.74 6.03
C VAL A 137 19.09 1.58 7.07
N ASP A 138 20.34 1.20 7.35
CA ASP A 138 21.26 1.94 8.22
C ASP A 138 21.90 3.14 7.48
N ASP A 139 21.21 3.62 6.44
CA ASP A 139 21.55 4.83 5.71
C ASP A 139 20.40 5.85 5.85
N ASP A 140 20.67 7.12 5.55
CA ASP A 140 19.70 8.22 5.74
C ASP A 140 18.52 8.19 4.75
N ILE A 141 18.35 7.13 3.95
CA ILE A 141 17.27 7.03 2.98
C ILE A 141 15.95 6.66 3.66
N ILE A 142 14.90 7.36 3.26
CA ILE A 142 13.53 7.06 3.63
C ILE A 142 12.96 6.14 2.53
N PRO A 143 12.73 4.83 2.81
CA PRO A 143 12.36 3.86 1.77
C PRO A 143 10.95 4.06 1.22
N ALA A 144 10.03 4.64 2.00
CA ALA A 144 8.64 4.85 1.63
C ALA A 144 7.90 3.58 1.18
N PHE A 145 8.22 2.43 1.79
CA PHE A 145 7.70 1.11 1.41
C PHE A 145 6.16 1.03 1.51
N ASN A 146 5.57 1.75 2.48
CA ASN A 146 4.12 2.00 2.58
C ASN A 146 3.23 0.75 2.43
N THR A 147 3.74 -0.42 2.82
CA THR A 147 3.10 -1.71 2.60
C THR A 147 2.89 -2.40 3.95
N PRO A 148 1.64 -2.76 4.31
CA PRO A 148 1.36 -3.53 5.51
C PRO A 148 2.07 -4.89 5.48
N GLU A 149 2.63 -5.30 6.62
CA GLU A 149 3.33 -6.58 6.71
C GLU A 149 2.36 -7.75 6.53
N HIS A 150 1.21 -7.73 7.20
CA HIS A 150 0.17 -8.75 7.04
C HIS A 150 -1.17 -8.19 6.54
N LYS A 151 -1.78 -8.91 5.59
CA LYS A 151 -3.14 -8.61 5.10
C LYS A 151 -3.87 -9.90 4.77
N TYR A 152 -5.18 -9.96 5.03
CA TYR A 152 -6.01 -11.05 4.54
C TYR A 152 -7.41 -10.62 4.17
N ASN A 153 -8.04 -11.42 3.32
CA ASN A 153 -9.43 -11.29 2.94
C ASN A 153 -10.11 -12.66 3.09
N LEU A 154 -11.32 -12.68 3.64
CA LEU A 154 -12.17 -13.87 3.72
C LEU A 154 -13.54 -13.55 3.13
N GLY A 155 -13.99 -14.37 2.20
CA GLY A 155 -15.25 -14.18 1.49
C GLY A 155 -16.17 -15.38 1.58
N LEU A 156 -17.46 -15.13 1.75
CA LEU A 156 -18.53 -16.09 1.57
C LEU A 156 -19.47 -15.57 0.48
N SER A 157 -19.69 -16.38 -0.52
CA SER A 157 -20.53 -16.02 -1.66
C SER A 157 -21.44 -17.16 -2.07
N GLY A 158 -22.56 -16.79 -2.67
CA GLY A 158 -23.38 -17.76 -3.37
C GLY A 158 -24.09 -17.15 -4.56
N ARG A 159 -24.48 -18.02 -5.50
CA ARG A 159 -25.07 -17.65 -6.79
C ARG A 159 -26.23 -18.58 -7.11
N LYS A 160 -27.20 -18.10 -7.89
CA LYS A 160 -28.37 -18.89 -8.32
C LYS A 160 -29.15 -19.54 -7.15
N ILE A 161 -29.18 -18.87 -6.00
CA ILE A 161 -29.84 -19.36 -4.80
C ILE A 161 -31.35 -19.16 -4.93
N ARG A 162 -32.09 -20.07 -4.29
CA ARG A 162 -33.53 -19.97 -4.08
C ARG A 162 -33.81 -19.77 -2.60
N VAL A 163 -34.47 -18.66 -2.25
CA VAL A 163 -34.95 -18.39 -0.89
C VAL A 163 -36.46 -18.17 -0.96
N GLY A 164 -37.23 -19.08 -0.37
CA GLY A 164 -38.68 -19.12 -0.50
C GLY A 164 -39.14 -19.21 -1.97
N GLY A 165 -39.91 -18.21 -2.40
CA GLY A 165 -40.42 -18.08 -3.78
C GLY A 165 -39.48 -17.39 -4.77
N ILE A 166 -38.41 -16.74 -4.30
CA ILE A 166 -37.51 -15.94 -5.14
C ILE A 166 -36.35 -16.83 -5.61
N ARG A 167 -36.07 -16.80 -6.93
CA ARG A 167 -34.97 -17.54 -7.57
C ARG A 167 -33.93 -16.57 -8.08
N ASN A 168 -32.75 -17.09 -8.43
CA ASN A 168 -31.62 -16.33 -8.99
C ASN A 168 -31.11 -15.23 -8.04
N ILE A 169 -31.10 -15.52 -6.74
CA ILE A 169 -30.45 -14.66 -5.75
C ILE A 169 -28.96 -14.98 -5.76
N GLY A 170 -28.13 -13.95 -5.74
CA GLY A 170 -26.72 -14.05 -5.42
C GLY A 170 -26.37 -13.14 -4.26
N PHE A 171 -25.35 -13.51 -3.50
CA PHE A 171 -24.81 -12.66 -2.44
C PHE A 171 -23.29 -12.82 -2.37
N SER A 172 -22.65 -11.84 -1.76
CA SER A 172 -21.24 -11.89 -1.37
C SER A 172 -21.06 -11.10 -0.08
N ILE A 173 -20.33 -11.67 0.86
CA ILE A 173 -19.85 -11.02 2.08
C ILE A 173 -18.34 -11.19 2.08
N ASN A 174 -17.59 -10.11 2.29
CA ASN A 174 -16.13 -10.12 2.29
C ASN A 174 -15.60 -9.31 3.47
N TYR A 175 -14.85 -9.98 4.34
CA TYR A 175 -14.14 -9.37 5.45
C TYR A 175 -12.68 -9.18 5.04
N LYS A 176 -12.14 -7.99 5.29
CA LYS A 176 -10.76 -7.61 4.99
C LYS A 176 -10.12 -7.15 6.28
N TRP A 177 -8.91 -7.61 6.54
CA TRP A 177 -8.09 -7.13 7.64
C TRP A 177 -6.71 -6.74 7.10
N ILE A 178 -6.25 -5.58 7.57
CA ILE A 178 -4.98 -4.98 7.20
C ILE A 178 -4.26 -4.62 8.50
N GLU A 179 -3.03 -5.10 8.63
CA GLU A 179 -2.15 -4.72 9.74
C GLU A 179 -1.76 -3.24 9.67
N GLY A 180 -1.56 -2.63 10.83
CA GLY A 180 -1.06 -1.27 10.92
C GLY A 180 0.40 -1.17 10.46
N PHE A 181 0.76 -0.02 9.89
CA PHE A 181 2.06 0.20 9.28
C PHE A 181 2.43 1.68 9.35
N ILE A 182 3.73 1.97 9.26
CA ILE A 182 4.20 3.35 9.10
C ILE A 182 3.94 3.77 7.66
N PHE A 183 3.19 4.85 7.49
CA PHE A 183 3.04 5.50 6.20
C PHE A 183 4.04 6.66 6.12
N GLU A 184 4.89 6.65 5.10
CA GLU A 184 5.94 7.63 4.85
C GLU A 184 5.57 8.46 3.61
N GLY A 185 5.07 9.67 3.88
CA GLY A 185 4.78 10.71 2.91
C GLY A 185 5.89 11.76 2.89
N SER A 186 5.54 13.05 2.94
CA SER A 186 6.52 14.09 3.27
C SER A 186 6.83 14.08 4.78
N PRO A 187 7.82 14.85 5.27
CA PRO A 187 8.09 14.95 6.70
C PRO A 187 6.87 15.30 7.55
N GLN A 188 5.95 16.14 7.04
CA GLN A 188 4.72 16.51 7.74
C GLN A 188 3.58 15.47 7.62
N PHE A 189 3.70 14.53 6.68
CA PHE A 189 2.67 13.53 6.35
C PHE A 189 3.21 12.10 6.50
N THR A 190 4.08 11.90 7.49
CA THR A 190 4.62 10.59 7.88
C THR A 190 4.14 10.22 9.26
N GLY A 191 3.65 8.99 9.43
CA GLY A 191 3.16 8.52 10.71
C GLY A 191 2.45 7.16 10.64
N PHE A 192 2.05 6.65 11.79
CA PHE A 192 1.46 5.32 11.90
C PHE A 192 0.00 5.29 11.44
N VAL A 193 -0.31 4.37 10.54
CA VAL A 193 -1.69 3.97 10.17
C VAL A 193 -2.07 2.77 11.03
N PRO A 194 -3.08 2.89 11.92
CA PRO A 194 -3.53 1.76 12.75
C PRO A 194 -4.08 0.62 11.91
N SER A 195 -4.02 -0.61 12.44
CA SER A 195 -4.70 -1.76 11.85
C SER A 195 -6.18 -1.46 11.67
N TYR A 196 -6.75 -1.92 10.56
CA TYR A 196 -8.15 -1.70 10.25
C TYR A 196 -8.77 -2.88 9.52
N ASP A 197 -10.08 -2.99 9.66
CA ASP A 197 -10.89 -3.99 9.01
C ASP A 197 -12.09 -3.37 8.28
N LEU A 198 -12.54 -4.08 7.24
CA LEU A 198 -13.65 -3.68 6.39
C LEU A 198 -14.54 -4.90 6.17
N LEU A 199 -15.85 -4.69 6.28
CA LEU A 199 -16.85 -5.66 5.89
C LEU A 199 -17.62 -5.16 4.68
N ASP A 200 -17.46 -5.81 3.55
CA ASP A 200 -18.20 -5.53 2.32
C ASP A 200 -19.33 -6.55 2.18
N ALA A 201 -20.51 -6.10 1.73
CA ALA A 201 -21.63 -7.00 1.45
C ALA A 201 -22.40 -6.56 0.20
N GLN A 202 -22.88 -7.54 -0.56
CA GLN A 202 -23.82 -7.31 -1.65
C GLN A 202 -24.85 -8.43 -1.75
N ILE A 203 -26.03 -8.08 -2.25
CA ILE A 203 -27.06 -8.99 -2.71
C ILE A 203 -27.48 -8.60 -4.13
N ASN A 204 -27.77 -9.59 -4.96
CA ASN A 204 -28.28 -9.40 -6.30
C ASN A 204 -29.45 -10.32 -6.59
N PHE A 205 -30.36 -9.83 -7.44
CA PHE A 205 -31.56 -10.52 -7.87
C PHE A 205 -31.57 -10.56 -9.40
N GLY A 206 -31.43 -11.75 -9.96
CA GLY A 206 -31.61 -11.98 -11.39
C GLY A 206 -33.10 -12.01 -11.75
N ILE A 207 -33.47 -11.27 -12.80
CA ILE A 207 -34.83 -11.16 -13.35
C ILE A 207 -34.79 -11.65 -14.82
N PRO A 208 -34.80 -12.98 -15.06
CA PRO A 208 -34.64 -13.53 -16.41
C PRO A 208 -35.70 -13.07 -17.41
N LYS A 209 -36.92 -12.75 -16.95
CA LYS A 209 -38.02 -12.30 -17.84
C LYS A 209 -37.68 -11.02 -18.61
N ILE A 210 -36.76 -10.21 -18.10
CA ILE A 210 -36.32 -8.96 -18.71
C ILE A 210 -34.81 -8.93 -18.93
N ASN A 211 -34.14 -10.10 -18.86
CA ASN A 211 -32.68 -10.24 -18.96
C ASN A 211 -31.89 -9.22 -18.11
N SER A 212 -32.35 -8.97 -16.87
CA SER A 212 -31.71 -7.98 -16.00
C SER A 212 -31.28 -8.57 -14.67
N THR A 213 -30.30 -7.93 -14.04
CA THR A 213 -29.91 -8.17 -12.64
C THR A 213 -29.91 -6.85 -11.91
N ILE A 214 -30.61 -6.77 -10.78
CA ILE A 214 -30.49 -5.66 -9.83
C ILE A 214 -29.58 -6.07 -8.68
N LYS A 215 -28.67 -5.18 -8.29
CA LYS A 215 -27.70 -5.40 -7.22
C LYS A 215 -27.76 -4.25 -6.23
N PHE A 216 -27.76 -4.60 -4.96
CA PHE A 216 -27.58 -3.69 -3.84
C PHE A 216 -26.29 -4.10 -3.14
N GLY A 217 -25.40 -3.15 -2.86
CA GLY A 217 -24.17 -3.44 -2.17
C GLY A 217 -23.65 -2.26 -1.40
N ALA A 218 -22.76 -2.54 -0.45
CA ALA A 218 -21.97 -1.53 0.21
C ALA A 218 -20.59 -2.08 0.53
N SER A 219 -19.58 -1.22 0.37
CA SER A 219 -18.28 -1.44 1.02
C SER A 219 -18.30 -0.83 2.41
N ASN A 220 -17.56 -1.43 3.34
CA ASN A 220 -17.49 -0.99 4.74
C ASN A 220 -18.90 -0.82 5.36
N VAL A 221 -19.72 -1.87 5.33
CA VAL A 221 -21.11 -1.91 5.81
C VAL A 221 -21.22 -1.44 7.26
N LEU A 222 -20.22 -1.78 8.08
CA LEU A 222 -20.13 -1.39 9.50
C LEU A 222 -19.74 0.08 9.71
N ASP A 223 -19.42 0.81 8.64
CA ASP A 223 -19.00 2.22 8.65
C ASP A 223 -17.81 2.49 9.58
N SER A 224 -16.86 1.56 9.62
CA SER A 224 -15.59 1.74 10.32
C SER A 224 -14.82 2.91 9.70
N LYS A 225 -14.70 4.01 10.43
CA LYS A 225 -14.03 5.24 9.95
C LYS A 225 -12.50 5.14 10.09
N ASN A 226 -11.87 4.38 9.20
CA ASN A 226 -10.40 4.26 9.10
C ASN A 226 -9.81 5.30 8.14
N PHE A 227 -8.52 5.60 8.31
CA PHE A 227 -7.69 6.26 7.31
C PHE A 227 -6.65 5.25 6.83
N GLN A 228 -6.29 5.33 5.56
CA GLN A 228 -5.36 4.37 4.92
C GLN A 228 -4.05 5.03 4.47
N THR A 229 -3.99 6.36 4.61
CA THR A 229 -2.80 7.19 4.43
C THR A 229 -2.74 8.17 5.59
N PHE A 230 -1.55 8.37 6.15
CA PHE A 230 -1.39 9.31 7.25
C PHE A 230 -1.70 10.74 6.79
N GLY A 231 -2.48 11.49 7.58
CA GLY A 231 -3.01 12.81 7.18
C GLY A 231 -4.14 12.78 6.14
N GLY A 232 -4.52 11.60 5.64
CA GLY A 232 -5.64 11.44 4.72
C GLY A 232 -7.01 11.52 5.41
N PRO A 233 -8.10 11.71 4.63
CA PRO A 233 -9.45 11.70 5.18
C PRO A 233 -9.84 10.30 5.69
N ARG A 234 -10.75 10.25 6.66
CA ARG A 234 -11.37 8.99 7.08
C ARG A 234 -12.36 8.51 6.03
N ILE A 235 -12.22 7.26 5.60
CA ILE A 235 -13.05 6.62 4.61
C ILE A 235 -14.22 5.92 5.31
N GLY A 236 -15.44 6.28 4.93
CA GLY A 236 -16.67 5.66 5.44
C GLY A 236 -17.29 4.65 4.49
N ARG A 237 -18.51 4.24 4.80
CA ARG A 237 -19.33 3.37 3.96
C ARG A 237 -19.64 3.99 2.61
N LEU A 238 -19.54 3.19 1.55
CA LEU A 238 -20.06 3.51 0.22
C LEU A 238 -21.15 2.49 -0.13
N ALA A 239 -22.40 2.94 -0.20
CA ALA A 239 -23.53 2.13 -0.66
C ALA A 239 -23.88 2.43 -2.11
N TYR A 240 -24.31 1.43 -2.86
CA TYR A 240 -24.65 1.56 -4.27
C TYR A 240 -25.80 0.63 -4.68
N VAL A 241 -26.48 1.04 -5.75
CA VAL A 241 -27.46 0.22 -6.49
C VAL A 241 -27.00 0.14 -7.94
N SER A 242 -27.08 -1.04 -8.53
CA SER A 242 -26.74 -1.25 -9.94
C SER A 242 -27.83 -2.07 -10.62
N LEU A 243 -28.18 -1.69 -11.85
CA LEU A 243 -29.01 -2.44 -12.75
C LEU A 243 -28.16 -2.82 -13.97
N THR A 244 -28.04 -4.11 -14.24
CA THR A 244 -27.38 -4.63 -15.44
C THR A 244 -28.43 -5.27 -16.33
N TYR A 245 -28.51 -4.85 -17.58
CA TYR A 245 -29.33 -5.50 -18.61
C TYR A 245 -28.41 -6.21 -19.61
N GLU A 246 -28.70 -7.48 -19.88
CA GLU A 246 -27.96 -8.32 -20.82
C GLU A 246 -28.82 -8.56 -22.07
N PRO A 247 -28.58 -7.85 -23.19
CA PRO A 247 -29.31 -8.10 -24.42
C PRO A 247 -29.07 -9.54 -24.88
N SER A 248 -30.13 -10.24 -25.28
CA SER A 248 -29.98 -11.55 -25.90
C SER A 248 -29.18 -11.38 -27.21
N ARG A 249 -28.07 -12.12 -27.32
CA ARG A 249 -27.45 -12.34 -28.64
C ARG A 249 -28.45 -13.17 -29.44
N ARG A 250 -28.93 -12.59 -30.55
CA ARG A 250 -29.75 -13.30 -31.54
C ARG A 250 -28.98 -14.47 -32.12
#